data_AF-E2N8V0-F1
#
_entry.id   AF-E2N8V0-F1
#
_cell.length_a   1.000
_cell.length_b   1.000
_cell.length_c   1.000
_cell.angle_alpha   90.00
_cell.angle_beta   90.00
_cell.angle_gamma   90.00
#
_symmetry.space_group_name_H-M   'P 1'
#
loop_
_entity.id
_entity.type
_entity.pdbx_description
1 polymer ?
#
loop_
_entity_poly.entity_id
_entity_poly.type
_entity_poly.pdbx_seq_one_letter_code
_entity_poly.pdbx_strand_id
1 'polypeptide(L)'
;MKKILGLDLGCNSIGWALVNEAENTEEISSIIKLGVRVNPLTVDEMQNFEKGKSITTNADRTLKRSMRRNLQRYKLRRDTLIEVLKEHGFITDSTLLSEHGNKTTFETYRLRAKAAVEEISLEKFARVLLMINKKRGYKSSRKAKGSEDGVLIDGMDVARKLYEEGLTPGELCLQILEAGKKNLPDFYRSDLQNEFDRIWNFQKLV
;
A
#
# COMPACT_ATOMS: atom_id res chain seq x y z
N MET A 1 -42.91 1.22 -46.92
CA MET A 1 -41.59 1.75 -46.53
C MET A 1 -41.36 1.61 -45.04
N LYS A 2 -40.40 0.76 -44.68
CA LYS A 2 -40.01 0.47 -43.31
C LYS A 2 -38.97 1.46 -42.81
N LYS A 3 -39.14 1.97 -41.58
CA LYS A 3 -38.13 2.84 -40.94
C LYS A 3 -37.08 1.99 -40.21
N ILE A 4 -35.81 2.18 -40.56
CA ILE A 4 -34.67 1.47 -39.98
C ILE A 4 -33.67 2.46 -39.40
N LEU A 5 -33.23 2.20 -38.17
CA LEU A 5 -32.10 2.88 -37.54
C LEU A 5 -30.88 1.96 -37.57
N GLY A 6 -29.87 2.33 -38.36
CA GLY A 6 -28.55 1.71 -38.33
C GLY A 6 -27.65 2.42 -37.31
N LEU A 7 -26.90 1.64 -36.53
CA LEU A 7 -25.91 2.14 -35.57
C LEU A 7 -24.55 1.51 -35.87
N ASP A 8 -23.53 2.36 -36.00
CA ASP A 8 -22.12 1.98 -36.10
C ASP A 8 -21.39 2.38 -34.81
N LEU A 9 -21.05 1.38 -33.99
CA LEU A 9 -20.52 1.57 -32.64
C LEU A 9 -18.99 1.46 -32.65
N GLY A 10 -18.33 2.61 -32.82
CA GLY A 10 -16.88 2.74 -32.65
C GLY A 10 -16.49 3.04 -31.19
N CYS A 11 -15.18 2.97 -30.90
CA CYS A 11 -14.66 3.25 -29.56
C CYS A 11 -14.87 4.71 -29.12
N ASN A 12 -14.77 5.65 -30.07
CA ASN A 12 -14.82 7.10 -29.81
C ASN A 12 -15.95 7.78 -30.58
N SER A 13 -16.81 7.01 -31.25
CA SER A 13 -17.89 7.57 -32.07
C SER A 13 -19.02 6.58 -32.24
N ILE A 14 -20.25 7.09 -32.27
CA ILE A 14 -21.44 6.35 -32.65
C ILE A 14 -21.98 6.99 -33.92
N GLY A 15 -21.76 6.33 -35.06
CA GLY A 15 -22.40 6.65 -36.31
C GLY A 15 -23.85 6.18 -36.29
N TRP A 16 -24.78 6.97 -36.84
CA TRP A 16 -26.16 6.56 -36.95
C TRP A 16 -26.80 7.05 -38.25
N ALA A 17 -27.67 6.24 -38.82
CA ALA A 17 -28.47 6.58 -40.00
C ALA A 17 -29.89 6.09 -39.81
N LEU A 18 -30.85 6.99 -40.00
CA LEU A 18 -32.27 6.70 -40.08
C LEU A 18 -32.68 6.69 -41.56
N VAL A 19 -33.17 5.55 -42.04
CA VAL A 19 -33.54 5.36 -43.44
C VAL A 19 -34.96 4.84 -43.56
N ASN A 20 -35.63 5.18 -44.65
CA ASN A 20 -36.79 4.44 -45.13
C ASN A 20 -36.27 3.38 -46.12
N GLU A 21 -36.50 2.11 -45.83
CA GLU A 21 -36.21 0.99 -46.73
C GLU A 21 -37.47 0.67 -47.55
N ALA A 22 -37.29 0.53 -48.87
CA ALA A 22 -38.34 0.08 -49.78
C ALA A 22 -38.72 -1.38 -49.51
N GLU A 23 -40.01 -1.68 -49.45
CA GLU A 23 -40.53 -3.03 -49.20
C GLU A 23 -41.04 -3.72 -50.47
N ASN A 24 -41.12 -2.99 -51.59
CA ASN A 24 -41.53 -3.49 -52.90
C ASN A 24 -40.85 -2.69 -54.03
N THR A 25 -41.07 -3.11 -55.27
CA THR A 25 -40.45 -2.53 -56.48
C THR A 25 -40.99 -1.15 -56.87
N GLU A 26 -42.10 -0.70 -56.28
CA GLU A 26 -42.68 0.63 -56.51
C GLU A 26 -42.16 1.68 -55.51
N GLU A 27 -41.52 1.24 -54.43
CA GLU A 27 -40.90 2.10 -53.41
C GLU A 27 -39.40 2.32 -53.67
N ILE A 28 -38.89 3.52 -53.35
CA ILE A 28 -37.46 3.86 -53.45
C ILE A 28 -36.92 4.20 -52.06
N SER A 29 -35.91 3.45 -51.60
CA SER A 29 -35.25 3.70 -50.31
C SER A 29 -34.69 5.13 -50.22
N SER A 30 -34.79 5.74 -49.04
CA SER A 30 -34.33 7.11 -48.81
C SER A 30 -33.67 7.27 -47.44
N ILE A 31 -32.67 8.16 -47.36
CA ILE A 31 -32.07 8.56 -46.10
C ILE A 31 -32.92 9.67 -45.49
N ILE A 32 -33.42 9.44 -44.28
CA ILE A 32 -34.17 10.46 -43.53
C ILE A 32 -33.18 11.40 -42.83
N LYS A 33 -32.20 10.83 -42.14
CA LYS A 33 -31.18 11.59 -41.40
C LYS A 33 -29.97 10.71 -41.13
N LEU A 34 -28.81 11.34 -41.04
CA LEU A 34 -27.58 10.70 -40.59
C LEU A 34 -26.83 11.63 -39.66
N GLY A 35 -25.94 11.07 -38.84
CA GLY A 35 -25.07 11.83 -37.98
C GLY A 35 -24.04 10.95 -37.28
N VAL A 36 -23.13 11.61 -36.57
CA VAL A 36 -22.14 10.94 -35.73
C VAL A 36 -22.12 11.63 -34.37
N ARG A 37 -22.24 10.85 -33.30
CA ARG A 37 -21.91 11.31 -31.95
C ARG A 37 -20.46 10.99 -31.69
N VAL A 38 -19.61 12.02 -31.60
CA VAL A 38 -18.22 11.86 -31.17
C VAL A 38 -18.16 11.86 -29.64
N ASN A 39 -17.49 10.87 -29.07
CA ASN A 39 -17.13 10.83 -27.66
C ASN A 39 -15.60 10.99 -27.55
N PRO A 40 -15.11 12.22 -27.33
CA PRO A 40 -13.68 12.48 -27.36
C PRO A 40 -13.00 11.75 -26.19
N LEU A 41 -12.05 10.88 -26.52
CA LEU A 41 -11.09 10.39 -25.55
C LEU A 41 -9.94 11.38 -25.43
N THR A 42 -9.40 11.52 -24.23
CA THR A 42 -8.12 12.19 -24.02
C THR A 42 -6.99 11.40 -24.70
N VAL A 43 -5.88 12.07 -25.01
CA VAL A 43 -4.69 11.43 -25.60
C VAL A 43 -4.22 10.24 -24.75
N ASP A 44 -4.30 10.36 -23.43
CA ASP A 44 -3.92 9.31 -22.49
C ASP A 44 -4.89 8.11 -22.53
N GLU A 45 -6.20 8.35 -22.64
CA GLU A 45 -7.21 7.29 -22.76
C GLU A 45 -7.04 6.51 -24.07
N MET A 46 -6.77 7.22 -25.17
CA MET A 46 -6.53 6.60 -26.49
C MET A 46 -5.25 5.76 -26.48
N GLN A 47 -4.14 6.30 -25.96
CA GLN A 47 -2.89 5.54 -25.84
C GLN A 47 -3.00 4.32 -24.92
N ASN A 48 -3.77 4.41 -23.83
CA ASN A 48 -3.97 3.28 -22.92
C ASN A 48 -4.84 2.19 -23.56
N PHE A 49 -5.86 2.59 -24.32
CA PHE A 49 -6.70 1.67 -25.11
C PHE A 49 -5.88 0.94 -26.19
N GLU A 50 -5.10 1.67 -26.99
CA GLU A 50 -4.23 1.09 -28.03
C GLU A 50 -3.17 0.14 -27.46
N LYS A 51 -2.64 0.43 -26.28
CA LYS A 51 -1.66 -0.43 -25.58
C LYS A 51 -2.32 -1.64 -24.89
N GLY A 52 -3.63 -1.84 -25.04
CA GLY A 52 -4.37 -2.93 -24.40
C GLY A 52 -4.35 -2.88 -22.87
N LYS A 53 -4.01 -1.72 -22.28
CA LYS A 53 -3.96 -1.56 -20.83
C LYS A 53 -5.39 -1.39 -20.32
N SER A 54 -5.90 -2.40 -19.62
CA SER A 54 -7.19 -2.39 -18.92
C SER A 54 -7.24 -1.47 -17.68
N ILE A 55 -6.31 -0.50 -17.59
CA ILE A 55 -6.25 0.46 -16.50
C ILE A 55 -7.42 1.43 -16.71
N THR A 56 -8.51 1.19 -15.98
CA THR A 56 -9.67 2.09 -16.00
C THR A 56 -9.22 3.51 -15.64
N THR A 57 -9.87 4.52 -16.22
CA THR A 57 -9.70 5.93 -15.85
C THR A 57 -9.86 6.17 -14.34
N ASN A 58 -10.62 5.31 -13.67
CA ASN A 58 -10.86 5.31 -12.23
C ASN A 58 -9.77 4.64 -11.39
N ALA A 59 -8.82 3.93 -12.00
CA ALA A 59 -7.78 3.19 -11.29
C ALA A 59 -6.86 4.16 -10.53
N ASP A 60 -6.39 5.23 -11.18
CA ASP A 60 -5.55 6.25 -10.53
C ASP A 60 -6.30 6.96 -9.39
N ARG A 61 -7.56 7.33 -9.61
CA ARG A 61 -8.43 7.88 -8.56
C ARG A 61 -8.54 6.95 -7.36
N THR A 62 -8.69 5.65 -7.61
CA THR A 62 -8.78 4.62 -6.58
C THR A 62 -7.46 4.45 -5.83
N LEU A 63 -6.33 4.42 -6.54
CA LEU A 63 -4.98 4.34 -5.99
C LEU A 63 -4.69 5.54 -5.08
N LYS A 64 -4.93 6.77 -5.56
CA LYS A 64 -4.80 8.00 -4.77
C LYS A 64 -5.70 8.01 -3.53
N ARG A 65 -6.95 7.55 -3.66
CA ARG A 65 -7.87 7.38 -2.52
C ARG A 65 -7.35 6.39 -1.49
N SER A 66 -6.78 5.27 -1.92
CA SER A 66 -6.19 4.26 -1.03
C SER A 66 -5.01 4.82 -0.24
N MET A 67 -4.09 5.53 -0.91
CA MET A 67 -2.93 6.18 -0.26
C MET A 67 -3.36 7.16 0.83
N ARG A 68 -4.35 8.03 0.55
CA ARG A 68 -4.88 8.98 1.54
C ARG A 68 -5.48 8.28 2.76
N ARG A 69 -6.27 7.23 2.55
CA ARG A 69 -6.84 6.42 3.65
C ARG A 69 -5.74 5.76 4.48
N ASN A 70 -4.70 5.23 3.85
CA ASN A 70 -3.58 4.61 4.57
C ASN A 70 -2.83 5.63 5.43
N LEU A 71 -2.58 6.84 4.92
CA LEU A 71 -1.98 7.93 5.67
C LEU A 71 -2.85 8.35 6.86
N GLN A 72 -4.15 8.56 6.65
CA GLN A 72 -5.08 8.93 7.73
C GLN A 72 -5.12 7.86 8.82
N ARG A 73 -5.18 6.58 8.45
CA ARG A 73 -5.15 5.47 9.42
C ARG A 73 -3.81 5.37 10.15
N TYR A 74 -2.69 5.71 9.51
CA TYR A 74 -1.39 5.77 10.18
C TYR A 74 -1.37 6.88 11.24
N LYS A 75 -1.84 8.09 10.89
CA LYS A 75 -1.96 9.20 11.84
C LYS A 75 -2.80 8.80 13.06
N LEU A 76 -4.02 8.33 12.82
CA LEU A 76 -4.92 7.89 13.89
C LEU A 76 -4.28 6.85 14.82
N ARG A 77 -3.64 5.81 14.28
CA ARG A 77 -2.96 4.79 15.09
C ARG A 77 -1.79 5.33 15.90
N ARG A 78 -1.08 6.33 15.36
CA ARG A 78 0.04 6.97 16.05
C ARG A 78 -0.48 7.88 17.16
N ASP A 79 -1.51 8.65 16.89
CA ASP A 79 -2.13 9.59 17.84
C ASP A 79 -2.70 8.82 19.03
N THR A 80 -3.45 7.74 18.80
CA THR A 80 -3.96 6.86 19.87
C THR A 80 -2.85 6.26 20.72
N LEU A 81 -1.72 5.84 20.11
CA LEU A 81 -0.59 5.32 20.88
C LEU A 81 0.05 6.41 21.74
N ILE A 82 0.21 7.63 21.22
CA ILE A 82 0.74 8.76 21.97
C ILE A 82 -0.16 9.11 23.15
N GLU A 83 -1.49 9.12 22.95
CA GLU A 83 -2.47 9.36 24.01
C GLU A 83 -2.33 8.35 25.15
N VAL A 84 -2.30 7.04 24.83
CA VAL A 84 -2.14 5.98 25.83
C VAL A 84 -0.81 6.11 26.58
N LEU A 85 0.28 6.42 25.88
CA LEU A 85 1.60 6.60 26.50
C LEU A 85 1.64 7.80 27.46
N LYS A 86 0.94 8.89 27.13
CA LYS A 86 0.80 10.06 28.01
C LYS A 86 -0.05 9.75 29.24
N GLU A 87 -1.19 9.08 29.03
CA GLU A 87 -2.12 8.69 30.10
C GLU A 87 -1.42 7.85 31.18
N HIS A 88 -0.52 6.95 30.77
CA HIS A 88 0.24 6.10 31.69
C HIS A 88 1.57 6.71 32.14
N GLY A 89 1.88 7.97 31.77
CA GLY A 89 3.07 8.69 32.24
C GLY A 89 4.39 8.23 31.61
N PHE A 90 4.37 7.53 30.46
CA PHE A 90 5.59 7.08 29.79
C PHE A 90 6.29 8.24 29.09
N ILE A 91 5.52 9.24 28.65
CA ILE A 91 5.95 10.45 27.96
C ILE A 91 5.11 11.65 28.40
N THR A 92 5.64 12.85 28.19
CA THR A 92 4.91 14.12 28.34
C THR A 92 4.80 14.85 27.01
N ASP A 93 4.13 16.01 26.99
CA ASP A 93 4.06 16.87 25.80
C ASP A 93 5.43 17.41 25.36
N SER A 94 6.38 17.53 26.29
CA SER A 94 7.76 17.94 26.01
C SER A 94 8.68 16.78 25.64
N THR A 95 8.25 15.53 25.83
CA THR A 95 9.10 14.37 25.51
C THR A 95 9.30 14.27 24.01
N LEU A 96 10.57 14.17 23.61
CA LEU A 96 10.95 14.04 22.23
C LEU A 96 10.73 12.60 21.73
N LEU A 97 9.89 12.47 20.69
CA LEU A 97 9.46 11.18 20.14
C LEU A 97 10.26 10.70 18.91
N SER A 98 11.34 11.40 18.58
CA SER A 98 12.23 11.08 17.46
C SER A 98 13.69 11.05 17.91
N GLU A 99 14.54 10.48 17.05
CA GLU A 99 16.00 10.60 17.16
C GLU A 99 16.38 12.10 17.08
N HIS A 100 17.23 12.58 17.99
CA HIS A 100 17.68 13.98 18.00
C HIS A 100 19.03 14.14 18.68
N GLY A 101 19.88 14.98 18.09
CA GLY A 101 21.22 15.27 18.59
C GLY A 101 22.29 14.42 17.91
N ASN A 102 23.52 14.58 18.39
CA ASN A 102 24.69 13.95 17.79
C ASN A 102 24.69 12.43 18.01
N LYS A 103 25.18 11.68 17.00
CA LYS A 103 25.35 10.21 17.02
C LYS A 103 24.04 9.42 17.20
N THR A 104 22.91 10.01 16.83
CA THR A 104 21.58 9.36 16.91
C THR A 104 21.23 8.50 15.70
N THR A 105 22.07 8.45 14.67
CA THR A 105 21.86 7.62 13.48
C THR A 105 21.53 6.17 13.87
N PHE A 106 20.34 5.69 13.48
CA PHE A 106 19.83 4.34 13.75
C PHE A 106 19.59 4.02 15.23
N GLU A 107 19.49 5.03 16.10
CA GLU A 107 19.23 4.86 17.52
C GLU A 107 17.96 4.02 17.77
N THR A 108 16.89 4.22 17.01
CA THR A 108 15.65 3.46 17.16
C THR A 108 15.82 1.96 16.89
N TYR A 109 16.70 1.56 15.97
CA TYR A 109 17.03 0.14 15.75
C TYR A 109 17.90 -0.42 16.89
N ARG A 110 18.87 0.36 17.38
CA ARG A 110 19.63 0.00 18.58
C ARG A 110 18.74 -0.18 19.80
N LEU A 111 17.78 0.73 20.01
CA LEU A 111 16.83 0.66 21.11
C LEU A 111 15.90 -0.54 20.99
N ARG A 112 15.44 -0.89 19.78
CA ARG A 112 14.63 -2.10 19.55
C ARG A 112 15.39 -3.38 19.92
N ALA A 113 16.63 -3.50 19.46
CA ALA A 113 17.50 -4.62 19.81
C ALA A 113 17.77 -4.68 21.32
N LYS A 114 18.16 -3.54 21.91
CA LYS A 114 18.44 -3.43 23.35
C LYS A 114 17.22 -3.77 24.21
N ALA A 115 16.03 -3.28 23.86
CA ALA A 115 14.81 -3.48 24.65
C ALA A 115 14.38 -4.94 24.80
N ALA A 116 14.88 -5.84 23.96
CA ALA A 116 14.60 -7.27 24.06
C ALA A 116 15.44 -7.99 25.13
N VAL A 117 16.54 -7.36 25.59
CA VAL A 117 17.56 -8.01 26.43
C VAL A 117 18.06 -7.15 27.61
N GLU A 118 17.78 -5.85 27.61
CA GLU A 118 18.22 -4.90 28.64
C GLU A 118 17.15 -3.85 28.92
N GLU A 119 17.11 -3.35 30.15
CA GLU A 119 16.21 -2.26 30.56
C GLU A 119 16.49 -0.98 29.77
N ILE A 120 15.42 -0.29 29.37
CA ILE A 120 15.48 1.03 28.77
C ILE A 120 14.48 1.97 29.44
N SER A 121 14.80 3.27 29.47
CA SER A 121 13.88 4.27 30.04
C SER A 121 12.53 4.29 29.32
N LEU A 122 11.47 4.69 30.04
CA LEU A 122 10.11 4.79 29.50
C LEU A 122 10.04 5.63 28.21
N GLU A 123 10.78 6.74 28.15
CA GLU A 123 10.84 7.58 26.95
C GLU A 123 11.45 6.84 25.74
N LYS A 124 12.51 6.05 25.96
CA LYS A 124 13.13 5.22 24.93
C LYS A 124 12.20 4.09 24.51
N PHE A 125 11.51 3.48 25.46
CA PHE A 125 10.52 2.45 25.22
C PHE A 125 9.35 2.98 24.38
N ALA A 126 8.87 4.18 24.67
CA ALA A 126 7.87 4.86 23.83
C ALA A 126 8.35 5.04 22.38
N ARG A 127 9.61 5.42 22.15
CA ARG A 127 10.18 5.51 20.78
C ARG A 127 10.20 4.15 20.07
N VAL A 128 10.55 3.08 20.79
CA VAL A 128 10.51 1.69 20.28
C VAL A 128 9.10 1.32 19.82
N LEU A 129 8.09 1.53 20.68
CA LEU A 129 6.69 1.23 20.37
C LEU A 129 6.18 2.05 19.17
N LEU A 130 6.53 3.34 19.11
CA LEU A 130 6.18 4.22 18.01
C LEU A 130 6.82 3.79 16.67
N MET A 131 8.03 3.24 16.72
CA MET A 131 8.71 2.70 15.53
C MET A 131 8.03 1.42 15.03
N ILE A 132 7.67 0.50 15.92
CA ILE A 132 6.91 -0.72 15.59
C ILE A 132 5.52 -0.35 15.04
N ASN A 133 4.82 0.63 15.64
CA ASN A 133 3.54 1.15 15.15
C ASN A 133 3.62 1.70 13.70
N LYS A 134 4.72 2.41 13.39
CA LYS A 134 5.00 2.94 12.05
C LYS A 134 5.33 1.85 11.04
N LYS A 135 6.14 0.86 11.42
CA LYS A 135 6.67 -0.20 10.56
C LYS A 135 6.11 -1.57 10.94
N ARG A 136 4.78 -1.69 11.07
CA ARG A 136 4.04 -2.88 11.55
C ARG A 136 3.96 -4.08 10.59
N GLY A 137 4.79 -4.11 9.56
CA GLY A 137 4.87 -5.20 8.57
C GLY A 137 3.63 -5.34 7.70
N TYR A 138 3.67 -6.36 6.85
CA TYR A 138 2.56 -6.74 5.98
C TYR A 138 1.87 -8.00 6.49
N LYS A 139 0.57 -8.11 6.22
CA LYS A 139 -0.18 -9.35 6.45
C LYS A 139 -0.31 -10.04 5.10
N SER A 140 0.30 -11.22 4.95
CA SER A 140 0.10 -12.02 3.75
C SER A 140 -1.38 -12.40 3.62
N SER A 141 -1.95 -12.12 2.45
CA SER A 141 -3.32 -12.48 2.09
C SER A 141 -3.41 -13.83 1.36
N ARG A 142 -2.28 -14.53 1.14
CA ARG A 142 -2.27 -15.83 0.47
C ARG A 142 -2.61 -16.96 1.45
N LYS A 143 -3.62 -17.77 1.10
CA LYS A 143 -3.61 -19.20 1.43
C LYS A 143 -2.51 -19.82 0.55
N ALA A 144 -1.54 -20.49 1.15
CA ALA A 144 -0.34 -21.02 0.48
C ALA A 144 -0.64 -21.68 -0.88
N LYS A 145 -0.38 -20.97 -1.99
CA LYS A 145 -0.28 -21.50 -3.35
C LYS A 145 0.54 -20.53 -4.20
N GLY A 146 1.55 -21.07 -4.89
CA GLY A 146 2.17 -20.42 -6.05
C GLY A 146 3.51 -19.75 -5.79
N SER A 147 4.55 -20.39 -6.33
CA SER A 147 5.95 -20.00 -6.40
C SER A 147 6.23 -18.95 -7.47
N GLU A 148 5.54 -17.81 -7.44
CA GLU A 148 5.92 -16.64 -8.25
C GLU A 148 5.71 -15.33 -7.46
N ASP A 149 6.60 -14.37 -7.77
CA ASP A 149 6.83 -13.02 -7.24
C ASP A 149 7.98 -12.85 -6.22
N GLY A 150 9.09 -12.28 -6.73
CA GLY A 150 10.41 -12.16 -6.10
C GLY A 150 10.53 -11.26 -4.86
N VAL A 151 9.50 -10.53 -4.45
CA VAL A 151 9.49 -9.81 -3.15
C VAL A 151 9.03 -10.72 -2.00
N LEU A 152 8.16 -11.69 -2.31
CA LEU A 152 7.58 -12.59 -1.30
C LEU A 152 8.47 -13.82 -1.04
N ILE A 153 9.32 -14.18 -2.01
CA ILE A 153 10.40 -15.15 -1.82
C ILE A 153 11.40 -14.62 -0.78
N ASP A 154 11.84 -13.36 -0.91
CA ASP A 154 12.76 -12.69 0.02
C ASP A 154 12.16 -12.61 1.45
N GLY A 155 10.86 -12.31 1.58
CA GLY A 155 10.19 -12.31 2.89
C GLY A 155 10.24 -13.66 3.62
N MET A 156 10.19 -14.78 2.90
CA MET A 156 10.30 -16.12 3.49
C MET A 156 11.74 -16.42 3.93
N ASP A 157 12.74 -16.01 3.13
CA ASP A 157 14.16 -16.15 3.48
C ASP A 157 14.50 -15.32 4.71
N VAL A 158 13.98 -14.09 4.81
CA VAL A 158 14.10 -13.24 6.00
C VAL A 158 13.46 -13.89 7.21
N ALA A 159 12.22 -14.40 7.08
CA ALA A 159 11.53 -15.07 8.19
C ALA A 159 12.27 -16.33 8.67
N ARG A 160 12.82 -17.13 7.74
CA ARG A 160 13.64 -18.30 8.05
C ARG A 160 14.89 -17.89 8.81
N LYS A 161 15.60 -16.85 8.33
CA LYS A 161 16.79 -16.32 8.99
C LYS A 161 16.50 -15.85 10.42
N LEU A 162 15.42 -15.09 10.63
CA LEU A 162 15.00 -14.66 11.97
C LEU A 162 14.77 -15.84 12.90
N TYR A 163 14.16 -16.92 12.40
CA TYR A 163 13.90 -18.12 13.17
C TYR A 163 15.17 -18.91 13.50
N GLU A 164 15.99 -19.23 12.49
CA GLU A 164 17.20 -20.04 12.62
C GLU A 164 18.27 -19.37 13.49
N GLU A 165 18.44 -18.06 13.34
CA GLU A 165 19.42 -17.27 14.10
C GLU A 165 18.83 -16.71 15.40
N GLY A 166 17.54 -16.93 15.67
CA GLY A 166 16.85 -16.45 16.86
C GLY A 166 16.72 -14.92 16.96
N LEU A 167 16.90 -14.19 15.86
CA LEU A 167 16.91 -12.73 15.80
C LEU A 167 15.50 -12.13 15.79
N THR A 168 15.38 -10.91 16.32
CA THR A 168 14.27 -10.00 16.09
C THR A 168 14.48 -9.16 14.82
N PRO A 169 13.41 -8.67 14.15
CA PRO A 169 13.52 -7.68 13.08
C PRO A 169 14.34 -6.44 13.46
N GLY A 170 14.25 -5.97 14.71
CA GLY A 170 15.07 -4.86 15.22
C GLY A 170 16.56 -5.15 15.17
N GLU A 171 16.99 -6.32 15.67
CA GLU A 171 18.37 -6.79 15.65
C GLU A 171 18.89 -7.02 14.23
N LEU A 172 18.11 -7.69 13.38
CA LEU A 172 18.50 -7.93 11.99
C LEU A 172 18.70 -6.61 11.23
N CYS A 173 17.78 -5.65 11.38
CA CYS A 173 17.93 -4.33 10.77
C CYS A 173 19.19 -3.61 11.28
N LEU A 174 19.48 -3.70 12.58
CA LEU A 174 20.69 -3.10 13.15
C LEU A 174 21.96 -3.71 12.53
N GLN A 175 22.06 -5.03 12.46
CA GLN A 175 23.18 -5.74 11.85
C GLN A 175 23.40 -5.35 10.37
N ILE A 176 22.30 -5.22 9.60
CA ILE A 176 22.36 -4.81 8.19
C ILE A 176 22.92 -3.39 8.05
N LEU A 177 22.49 -2.47 8.92
CA LEU A 177 22.93 -1.08 8.91
C LEU A 177 24.38 -0.94 9.35
N GLU A 178 24.81 -1.71 10.36
CA GLU A 178 26.21 -1.77 10.81
C GLU A 178 27.13 -2.35 9.73
N ALA A 179 26.65 -3.29 8.93
CA ALA A 179 27.34 -3.79 7.75
C ALA A 179 27.36 -2.79 6.56
N GLY A 180 26.85 -1.56 6.75
CA GLY A 180 26.85 -0.49 5.75
C GLY A 180 25.78 -0.62 4.66
N LYS A 181 24.88 -1.61 4.76
CA LYS A 181 23.79 -1.79 3.80
C LYS A 181 22.62 -0.87 4.16
N LYS A 182 22.07 -0.17 3.16
CA LYS A 182 20.98 0.81 3.37
C LYS A 182 19.58 0.22 3.14
N ASN A 183 19.49 -0.91 2.45
CA ASN A 183 18.21 -1.54 2.15
C ASN A 183 17.82 -2.47 3.30
N LEU A 184 16.67 -2.19 3.90
CA LEU A 184 16.10 -3.00 4.97
C LEU A 184 15.00 -3.89 4.40
N PRO A 185 14.90 -5.14 4.86
CA PRO A 185 13.86 -6.05 4.41
C PRO A 185 12.49 -5.64 4.93
N ASP A 186 11.45 -6.11 4.24
CA ASP A 186 10.08 -6.08 4.76
C ASP A 186 9.82 -7.31 5.62
N PHE A 187 9.03 -7.13 6.69
CA PHE A 187 8.73 -8.19 7.66
C PHE A 187 7.26 -8.58 7.63
N TYR A 188 6.99 -9.85 7.91
CA TYR A 188 5.62 -10.25 8.21
C TYR A 188 5.17 -9.58 9.51
N ARG A 189 3.86 -9.34 9.61
CA ARG A 189 3.26 -8.83 10.85
C ARG A 189 3.53 -9.78 12.04
N SER A 190 3.64 -11.08 11.81
CA SER A 190 3.97 -12.08 12.84
C SER A 190 5.36 -11.84 13.43
N ASP A 191 6.35 -11.53 12.60
CA ASP A 191 7.74 -11.38 13.04
C ASP A 191 7.89 -10.16 13.97
N LEU A 192 7.22 -9.07 13.60
CA LEU A 192 7.16 -7.86 14.42
C LEU A 192 6.30 -8.02 15.67
N GLN A 193 5.28 -8.87 15.63
CA GLN A 193 4.52 -9.23 16.82
C GLN A 193 5.40 -10.02 17.80
N ASN A 194 6.16 -11.00 17.29
CA ASN A 194 7.10 -11.77 18.12
C ASN A 194 8.16 -10.87 18.76
N GLU A 195 8.70 -9.89 18.03
CA GLU A 195 9.61 -8.89 18.60
C GLU A 195 8.93 -8.03 19.66
N PHE A 196 7.73 -7.51 19.37
CA PHE A 196 6.97 -6.75 20.36
C PHE A 196 6.75 -7.58 21.64
N ASP A 197 6.37 -8.85 21.51
CA ASP A 197 6.12 -9.73 22.64
C ASP A 197 7.42 -9.99 23.43
N ARG A 198 8.56 -10.20 22.76
CA ARG A 198 9.87 -10.33 23.42
C ARG A 198 10.23 -9.07 24.21
N ILE A 199 10.16 -7.92 23.56
CA ILE A 199 10.42 -6.61 24.16
C ILE A 199 9.49 -6.38 25.36
N TRP A 200 8.19 -6.58 25.19
CA TRP A 200 7.19 -6.39 26.25
C TRP A 200 7.42 -7.32 27.43
N ASN A 201 7.69 -8.60 27.16
CA ASN A 201 7.91 -9.59 28.21
C ASN A 201 9.19 -9.33 29.00
N PHE A 202 10.21 -8.74 28.38
CA PHE A 202 11.42 -8.32 29.08
C PHE A 202 11.14 -7.06 29.92
N GLN A 203 10.65 -5.99 29.29
CA GLN A 203 10.49 -4.67 29.94
C GLN A 203 9.42 -4.64 31.03
N LYS A 204 8.50 -5.60 31.10
CA LYS A 204 7.49 -5.67 32.17
C LYS A 204 8.02 -6.26 33.49
N LEU A 205 9.15 -6.97 33.44
CA LEU A 205 9.71 -7.70 34.59
C LEU A 205 10.76 -6.88 35.36
N VAL A 206 11.28 -5.84 34.72
CA VAL A 206 12.28 -4.92 35.25
C VAL A 206 11.57 -3.64 35.67
#